data_AF-W2R9G2-F1
#
_entry.id   AF-W2R9G2-F1
#
_cell.length_a   1.000
_cell.length_b   1.000
_cell.length_c   1.000
_cell.angle_alpha   90.00
_cell.angle_beta   90.00
_cell.angle_gamma   90.00
#
_symmetry.space_group_name_H-M   'P 1'
#
loop_
_entity.id
_entity.type
_entity.pdbx_description
1 polymer ?
#
loop_
_entity_poly.entity_id
_entity_poly.type
_entity_poly.pdbx_seq_one_letter_code
_entity_poly.pdbx_strand_id
1 'polypeptide(L)'
;MKVDTRVDNKKYGLAGGSKVWCAVHPVLRHKLTKLRDERTDSRVFRHLLREVTFYLGYDATDDLETVPKKIKTPKGDHKGAELSTSVALVPILRAGLGMVEPMLDLLPNASVHHLGES
;
A
#
# COMPACT_ATOMS: atom_id res chain seq x y z
N MET A 1 -2.63 4.74 19.03
CA MET A 1 -3.01 3.36 19.40
C MET A 1 -3.65 2.74 18.17
N LYS A 2 -2.98 1.79 17.49
CA LYS A 2 -3.56 1.13 16.31
C LYS A 2 -4.80 0.36 16.76
N VAL A 3 -5.93 0.61 16.11
CA VAL A 3 -7.07 -0.30 16.21
C VAL A 3 -6.58 -1.59 15.59
N ASP A 4 -6.66 -2.71 16.31
CA ASP A 4 -6.38 -4.01 15.71
C ASP A 4 -7.40 -4.24 14.59
N THR A 5 -6.93 -4.15 13.35
CA THR A 5 -7.74 -4.34 12.15
C THR A 5 -7.71 -5.78 11.65
N ARG A 6 -7.12 -6.70 12.41
CA ARG A 6 -7.09 -8.12 12.09
C ARG A 6 -8.52 -8.66 12.05
N VAL A 7 -8.87 -9.30 10.94
CA VAL A 7 -10.20 -9.89 10.78
C VAL A 7 -10.29 -11.26 11.43
N ASP A 8 -11.49 -11.59 11.94
CA ASP A 8 -11.84 -12.96 12.29
C ASP A 8 -11.96 -13.81 11.01
N ASN A 9 -11.03 -14.74 10.81
CA ASN A 9 -11.01 -15.60 9.63
C ASN A 9 -12.30 -16.43 9.49
N LYS A 10 -12.89 -16.90 10.60
CA LYS A 10 -14.11 -17.72 10.55
C LYS A 10 -15.29 -16.91 10.03
N LYS A 11 -15.42 -15.66 10.48
CA LYS A 11 -16.48 -14.73 10.04
C LYS A 11 -16.50 -14.53 8.52
N TYR A 12 -15.33 -14.56 7.87
CA TYR A 12 -15.20 -14.30 6.43
C TYR A 12 -14.90 -15.56 5.60
N GLY A 13 -15.01 -16.77 6.18
CA GLY A 13 -14.73 -18.03 5.48
C GLY A 13 -13.29 -18.18 5.00
N LEU A 14 -12.34 -17.52 5.66
CA LEU A 14 -10.91 -17.56 5.32
C LEU A 14 -10.24 -18.79 5.93
N ALA A 15 -9.19 -19.29 5.27
CA ALA A 15 -8.39 -20.39 5.79
C ALA A 15 -7.77 -20.05 7.17
N GLY A 16 -7.64 -21.06 8.04
CA GLY A 16 -7.19 -20.85 9.42
C GLY A 16 -5.84 -20.15 9.56
N GLY A 17 -4.91 -20.38 8.62
CA GLY A 17 -3.59 -19.75 8.61
C GLY A 17 -3.50 -18.38 7.93
N SER A 18 -4.58 -17.88 7.32
CA SER A 18 -4.56 -16.60 6.60
C SER A 18 -4.32 -15.45 7.57
N LYS A 19 -3.46 -14.50 7.21
CA LYS A 19 -3.27 -13.24 7.95
C LYS A 19 -3.87 -12.10 7.13
N VAL A 20 -5.00 -11.57 7.60
CA VAL A 20 -5.79 -10.58 6.86
C VAL A 20 -6.12 -9.40 7.77
N TRP A 21 -5.79 -8.20 7.30
CA TRP A 21 -6.12 -6.94 7.94
C TRP A 21 -7.09 -6.16 7.05
N CYS A 22 -8.09 -5.54 7.66
CA CYS A 22 -9.06 -4.73 6.95
C CYS A 22 -8.76 -3.25 7.16
N ALA A 23 -8.43 -2.52 6.09
CA ALA A 23 -8.25 -1.08 6.17
C ALA A 23 -9.62 -0.39 6.43
N VAL A 24 -9.82 0.12 7.64
CA VAL A 24 -11.12 0.63 8.11
C VAL A 24 -11.28 2.15 8.02
N HIS A 25 -10.29 2.88 7.46
CA HIS A 25 -10.31 4.33 7.45
C HIS A 25 -11.54 4.89 6.68
N PRO A 26 -12.30 5.87 7.24
CA PRO A 26 -13.52 6.38 6.62
C PRO A 26 -13.33 6.93 5.20
N VAL A 27 -12.22 7.63 4.95
CA VAL A 27 -11.89 8.15 3.61
C VAL A 27 -11.67 7.02 2.61
N LEU A 28 -11.03 5.93 3.04
CA LEU A 28 -10.80 4.77 2.18
C LEU A 28 -12.14 4.08 1.84
N ARG A 29 -13.03 3.92 2.84
CA ARG A 29 -14.38 3.40 2.64
C ARG A 29 -15.18 4.24 1.64
N HIS A 30 -15.15 5.56 1.77
CA HIS A 30 -15.80 6.48 0.83
C HIS A 30 -15.28 6.33 -0.61
N LYS A 31 -13.95 6.26 -0.78
CA LYS A 31 -13.32 6.08 -2.09
C LYS A 31 -13.63 4.71 -2.69
N LEU A 32 -13.66 3.65 -1.88
CA LEU A 32 -14.07 2.31 -2.30
C LEU A 32 -15.52 2.26 -2.77
N THR A 33 -16.45 2.98 -2.11
CA THR A 33 -17.83 3.09 -2.58
C THR A 33 -17.88 3.67 -3.99
N LYS A 34 -17.12 4.72 -4.27
CA LYS A 34 -17.04 5.32 -5.62
C LYS A 34 -16.40 4.36 -6.63
N LEU A 35 -15.31 3.70 -6.27
CA LEU A 35 -14.67 2.70 -7.15
C LEU A 35 -15.61 1.55 -7.54
N ARG A 36 -16.59 1.22 -6.69
CA ARG A 36 -17.58 0.17 -6.93
C ARG A 36 -18.82 0.64 -7.70
N ASP A 37 -19.06 1.94 -7.80
CA ASP A 37 -20.23 2.49 -8.49
C ASP A 37 -20.01 2.37 -10.01
N GLU A 38 -20.89 1.63 -10.71
CA GLU A 38 -20.83 1.43 -12.16
C GLU A 38 -20.91 2.72 -12.97
N ARG A 39 -21.42 3.81 -12.37
CA ARG A 39 -21.52 5.13 -12.99
C ARG A 39 -20.22 5.92 -12.92
N THR A 40 -19.20 5.40 -12.22
CA THR A 40 -17.91 6.06 -12.09
C THR A 40 -17.13 5.96 -13.39
N ASP A 41 -16.85 7.11 -14.01
CA ASP A 41 -16.13 7.14 -15.27
C ASP A 41 -14.67 6.67 -15.13
N SER A 42 -14.07 6.24 -16.24
CA SER A 42 -12.74 5.64 -16.23
C SER A 42 -11.63 6.58 -15.79
N ARG A 43 -11.79 7.91 -15.89
CA ARG A 43 -10.78 8.88 -15.40
C ARG A 43 -10.85 8.95 -13.89
N VAL A 44 -12.05 9.11 -13.32
CA VAL A 44 -12.25 9.14 -11.87
C VAL A 44 -11.87 7.81 -11.24
N PHE A 45 -12.22 6.67 -11.87
CA PHE A 45 -11.80 5.35 -11.41
C PHE A 45 -10.28 5.24 -11.27
N ARG A 46 -9.52 5.62 -12.31
CA ARG A 46 -8.05 5.57 -12.28
C ARG A 46 -7.47 6.47 -11.19
N HIS A 47 -8.02 7.67 -11.00
CA HIS A 47 -7.58 8.57 -9.94
C HIS A 47 -7.82 7.97 -8.55
N LEU A 48 -9.04 7.47 -8.30
CA LEU A 48 -9.38 6.84 -7.02
C LEU A 48 -8.54 5.59 -6.76
N LEU A 49 -8.27 4.78 -7.79
CA LEU A 49 -7.43 3.59 -7.66
C LEU A 49 -6.04 3.97 -7.16
N ARG A 50 -5.43 5.02 -7.74
CA ARG A 50 -4.12 5.52 -7.27
C ARG A 50 -4.13 5.91 -5.79
N GLU A 51 -5.12 6.68 -5.37
CA GLU A 51 -5.23 7.12 -3.98
C GLU A 51 -5.45 5.94 -3.02
N VAL A 52 -6.35 5.02 -3.37
CA VAL A 52 -6.63 3.82 -2.59
C VAL A 52 -5.37 2.96 -2.48
N THR A 53 -4.63 2.76 -3.57
CA THR A 53 -3.37 2.02 -3.54
C THR A 53 -2.34 2.68 -2.64
N PHE A 54 -2.18 4.00 -2.72
CA PHE A 54 -1.23 4.71 -1.86
C PHE A 54 -1.53 4.50 -0.38
N TYR A 55 -2.80 4.65 0.03
CA TYR A 55 -3.19 4.44 1.44
C TYR A 55 -3.00 2.99 1.88
N LEU A 56 -3.37 2.03 1.05
CA LEU A 56 -3.16 0.61 1.35
C LEU A 56 -1.67 0.27 1.44
N GLY A 57 -0.84 0.81 0.55
CA GLY A 57 0.61 0.63 0.58
C GLY A 57 1.25 1.21 1.83
N TYR A 58 0.82 2.41 2.24
CA TYR A 58 1.29 3.04 3.47
C TYR A 58 0.95 2.19 4.70
N ASP A 59 -0.30 1.71 4.80
CA ASP A 59 -0.72 0.82 5.89
C ASP A 59 0.01 -0.55 5.83
N ALA A 60 0.28 -1.07 4.64
CA ALA A 60 0.90 -2.39 4.45
C ALA A 60 2.43 -2.40 4.68
N THR A 61 3.07 -1.23 4.76
CA THR A 61 4.52 -1.08 4.95
C THR A 61 4.89 -0.69 6.38
N ASP A 62 3.91 -0.72 7.27
CA ASP A 62 4.01 -0.28 8.66
C ASP A 62 4.87 -1.18 9.55
N ASP A 63 5.16 -2.41 9.11
CA ASP A 63 6.09 -3.36 9.76
C ASP A 63 7.51 -3.32 9.18
N LEU A 64 7.81 -2.43 8.23
CA LEU A 64 9.17 -2.27 7.70
C LEU A 64 10.12 -1.70 8.76
N GLU A 65 11.30 -2.26 8.82
CA GLU A 65 12.34 -1.84 9.75
C GLU A 65 13.14 -0.63 9.23
N THR A 66 13.71 0.13 10.16
CA THR A 66 14.59 1.26 9.85
C THR A 66 15.92 1.16 10.59
N VAL A 67 16.96 1.72 9.99
CA VAL A 67 18.29 1.90 10.61
C VAL A 67 18.62 3.39 10.78
N PRO A 68 19.42 3.75 11.79
CA PRO A 68 19.80 5.15 11.99
C PRO A 68 20.69 5.69 10.87
N LYS A 69 20.33 6.86 10.32
CA LYS A 69 21.09 7.56 9.28
C LYS A 69 21.56 8.92 9.78
N LYS A 70 22.87 9.17 9.76
CA LYS A 70 23.41 10.53 10.00
C LYS A 70 23.17 11.39 8.76
N ILE A 71 22.55 12.55 8.94
CA ILE A 71 22.29 13.52 7.88
C ILE A 71 22.71 14.92 8.33
N LYS A 72 22.93 15.82 7.36
CA LYS A 72 23.14 17.25 7.63
C LYS A 72 21.91 18.03 7.23
N THR A 73 21.38 18.82 8.15
CA THR A 73 20.25 19.73 7.93
C THR A 73 20.77 21.16 7.84
N PRO A 74 19.96 22.14 7.36
CA PRO A 74 20.34 23.55 7.42
C PRO A 74 20.66 24.06 8.83
N LYS A 75 20.21 23.36 9.88
CA LYS A 75 20.45 23.69 11.29
C LYS A 75 21.59 22.88 11.94
N GLY A 76 22.28 22.02 11.19
CA GLY A 76 23.38 21.19 11.68
C GLY A 76 23.14 19.68 11.55
N ASP A 77 23.98 18.91 12.24
CA ASP A 77 23.95 17.43 12.20
C ASP A 77 22.68 16.88 12.86
N HIS A 78 22.11 15.83 12.25
CA HIS A 78 20.90 15.18 12.73
C HIS A 78 20.97 13.67 12.53
N LYS A 79 20.29 12.91 13.40
CA LYS A 79 20.17 11.46 13.31
C LYS A 79 18.76 11.11 12.87
N GLY A 80 18.59 10.89 11.56
CA GLY A 80 17.35 10.43 10.96
C GLY A 80 17.27 8.91 10.91
N ALA A 81 16.35 8.42 10.08
CA ALA A 81 16.14 7.01 9.81
C ALA A 81 16.09 6.76 8.31
N GLU A 82 16.51 5.57 7.89
CA GLU A 82 16.29 5.04 6.54
C GLU A 82 15.75 3.62 6.64
N LEU A 83 14.97 3.19 5.64
CA LEU A 83 14.50 1.81 5.55
C LEU A 83 15.70 0.85 5.50
N SER A 84 15.64 -0.21 6.28
CA SER A 84 16.70 -1.24 6.31
C SER A 84 16.54 -2.28 5.19
N THR A 85 15.33 -2.40 4.64
CA THR A 85 14.95 -3.43 3.67
C THR A 85 14.71 -2.85 2.29
N SER A 86 15.10 -3.60 1.26
CA SER A 86 14.65 -3.35 -0.12
C SER A 86 13.28 -3.99 -0.36
N VAL A 87 12.41 -3.29 -1.10
CA VAL A 87 11.07 -3.77 -1.44
C VAL A 87 11.02 -4.12 -2.93
N ALA A 88 10.41 -5.26 -3.26
CA ALA A 88 10.11 -5.66 -4.62
C ALA A 88 8.59 -5.64 -4.86
N LEU A 89 8.14 -4.89 -5.87
CA LEU A 89 6.76 -4.84 -6.31
C LEU A 89 6.55 -5.89 -7.41
N VAL A 90 5.59 -6.79 -7.20
CA VAL A 90 5.27 -7.87 -8.14
C VAL A 90 3.81 -7.80 -8.57
N PRO A 91 3.44 -6.92 -9.52
CA PRO A 91 2.07 -6.82 -10.01
C PRO A 91 1.65 -8.09 -10.77
N ILE A 92 0.43 -8.56 -10.49
CA ILE A 92 -0.25 -9.57 -11.32
C ILE A 92 -0.86 -8.85 -12.52
N LEU A 93 -0.39 -9.20 -13.72
CA LEU A 93 -0.84 -8.54 -14.94
C LEU A 93 -2.24 -9.02 -15.37
N ARG A 94 -3.07 -8.15 -15.98
CA ARG A 94 -2.85 -6.70 -16.26
C ARG A 94 -3.45 -5.78 -15.20
N ALA A 95 -4.33 -6.31 -14.35
CA ALA A 95 -5.09 -5.52 -13.38
C ALA A 95 -4.21 -4.83 -12.33
N GLY A 96 -3.07 -5.42 -11.98
CA GLY A 96 -2.12 -4.86 -11.01
C GLY A 96 -1.31 -3.68 -11.51
N LEU A 97 -1.27 -3.41 -12.83
CA LEU A 97 -0.39 -2.37 -13.38
C LEU A 97 -0.78 -0.96 -12.89
N GLY A 98 -2.08 -0.69 -12.73
CA GLY A 98 -2.57 0.59 -12.22
C GLY A 98 -2.19 0.89 -10.76
N MET A 99 -1.66 -0.11 -10.05
CA MET A 99 -1.22 0.00 -8.66
C MET A 99 0.30 0.18 -8.52
N VAL A 100 1.08 -0.05 -9.58
CA VAL A 100 2.55 0.00 -9.50
C VAL A 100 3.03 1.43 -9.32
N GLU A 101 2.56 2.34 -10.15
CA GLU A 101 2.96 3.75 -10.09
C GLU A 101 2.73 4.40 -8.71
N PRO A 102 1.55 4.33 -8.08
CA PRO A 102 1.35 4.90 -6.73
C PRO A 102 2.19 4.18 -5.65
N MET A 103 2.54 2.91 -5.83
CA MET A 103 3.47 2.22 -4.92
C MET A 103 4.91 2.68 -5.11
N LEU A 104 5.34 3.02 -6.33
CA LEU A 104 6.63 3.63 -6.60
C LEU A 104 6.69 5.08 -6.11
N ASP A 105 5.58 5.82 -6.14
CA ASP A 105 5.47 7.14 -5.51
C ASP A 105 5.72 7.04 -3.98
N LEU A 106 5.27 5.95 -3.35
CA LEU A 106 5.48 5.67 -1.92
C LEU A 106 6.90 5.13 -1.61
N LEU A 107 7.39 4.20 -2.44
CA LEU A 107 8.66 3.49 -2.28
C LEU A 107 9.51 3.63 -3.55
N PRO A 108 10.18 4.78 -3.74
CA PRO A 108 10.84 5.10 -5.01
C PRO A 108 12.03 4.20 -5.36
N ASN A 109 12.59 3.51 -4.37
CA ASN A 109 13.73 2.60 -4.56
C ASN A 109 13.28 1.14 -4.76
N ALA A 110 11.98 0.86 -4.84
CA ALA A 110 11.51 -0.50 -5.02
C ALA A 110 11.79 -1.02 -6.44
N SER A 111 12.18 -2.28 -6.56
CA SER A 111 12.28 -2.94 -7.87
C SER A 111 10.90 -3.40 -8.35
N VAL A 112 10.69 -3.50 -9.66
CA VAL A 112 9.44 -4.01 -10.24
C VAL A 112 9.70 -5.28 -11.05
N HIS A 113 9.00 -6.36 -10.71
CA HIS A 113 9.06 -7.63 -11.45
C HIS A 113 7.65 -8.02 -11.89
N HIS A 114 7.45 -8.36 -13.16
CA HIS A 114 6.12 -8.68 -13.67
C HIS A 114 5.85 -10.19 -13.66
N LEU A 115 4.68 -10.60 -13.19
CA LEU A 115 4.17 -11.96 -13.37
C LEU A 115 2.99 -11.93 -14.36
N GLY A 116 3.20 -12.56 -15.52
CA GLY A 116 2.17 -12.90 -16.50
C GLY A 116 2.46 -14.31 -17.01
N GLU A 117 1.43 -15.14 -17.12
CA GLU A 117 1.57 -16.44 -17.79
C GLU A 117 1.92 -16.23 -19.26
N SER A 118 2.93 -16.95 -19.73
CA SER A 118 3.26 -17.10 -21.15
C SER A 118 2.14 -17.83 -21.90
#